data_AF-A0A445ERQ3-F1
#
_entry.id   AF-A0A445ERQ3-F1
#
_cell.length_a   1.000
_cell.length_b   1.000
_cell.length_c   1.000
_cell.angle_alpha   90.00
_cell.angle_beta   90.00
_cell.angle_gamma   90.00
#
_symmetry.space_group_name_H-M   'P 1'
#
loop_
_entity.id
_entity.type
_entity.pdbx_description
1 polymer ?
#
loop_
_entity_poly.entity_id
_entity_poly.type
_entity_poly.pdbx_seq_one_letter_code
_entity_poly.pdbx_strand_id
1 'polypeptide(L)'
;MTIRASTPMFLMSRKIKSMGVKMVLLGEGSDEIFGGYPYFHKAPNKEEFHEETCQKIKALHLYDCLRANKSTSAWHILYRQKEQFSDGVGYSWIDGLKEHANQQSSIDAIPWFLLFFTLQTDRQVTDGMLLHANYVYPENTPTTKEAYLYRTIFEKHFSKNAARSTVPGGPSVACSTAKAVEWDAEWSKNPDPSGRASLGVHVAAYEAAADAKTAEPKNGTL
;
A
#
# COMPACT_ATOMS: atom_id res chain seq x y z
N MET A 1 2.12 -5.65 -0.55
CA MET A 1 1.80 -4.22 -0.44
C MET A 1 3.03 -3.31 -0.57
N THR A 2 4.10 -3.56 0.19
CA THR A 2 5.28 -2.68 0.27
C THR A 2 5.91 -2.35 -1.09
N ILE A 3 6.09 -3.33 -1.99
CA ILE A 3 6.71 -3.09 -3.31
C ILE A 3 5.83 -2.20 -4.20
N ARG A 4 4.51 -2.41 -4.20
CA ARG A 4 3.55 -1.58 -4.94
C ARG A 4 3.64 -0.11 -4.51
N ALA A 5 3.71 0.16 -3.21
CA ALA A 5 3.82 1.52 -2.68
C ALA A 5 5.24 2.11 -2.78
N SER A 6 6.29 1.28 -2.73
CA SER A 6 7.69 1.72 -2.80
C SER A 6 8.10 2.17 -4.19
N THR A 7 7.62 1.49 -5.24
CA THR A 7 7.98 1.81 -6.63
C THR A 7 7.71 3.26 -7.01
N PRO A 8 6.51 3.82 -6.78
CA PRO A 8 6.27 5.23 -7.08
C PRO A 8 7.03 6.17 -6.17
N MET A 9 7.18 5.84 -4.88
CA MET A 9 7.99 6.64 -3.95
C MET A 9 9.46 6.72 -4.38
N PHE A 10 10.02 5.62 -4.90
CA PHE A 10 11.36 5.56 -5.48
C PHE A 10 11.46 6.46 -6.72
N LEU A 11 10.51 6.39 -7.65
CA LEU A 11 10.52 7.23 -8.86
C LEU A 11 10.32 8.73 -8.52
N MET A 12 9.44 9.03 -7.58
CA MET A 12 9.21 10.40 -7.09
C MET A 12 10.47 10.95 -6.41
N SER A 13 11.14 10.15 -5.58
CA SER A 13 12.40 10.52 -4.95
C SER A 13 13.48 10.87 -5.97
N ARG A 14 13.56 10.15 -7.11
CA ARG A 14 14.45 10.52 -8.22
C ARG A 14 14.17 11.93 -8.74
N LYS A 15 12.89 12.28 -8.93
CA LYS A 15 12.49 13.60 -9.41
C LYS A 15 12.79 14.68 -8.39
N ILE A 16 12.44 14.47 -7.12
CA ILE A 16 12.75 15.41 -6.03
C ILE A 16 14.26 15.67 -5.95
N LYS A 17 15.09 14.62 -6.08
CA LYS A 17 16.54 14.76 -6.08
C LYS A 17 17.03 15.63 -7.24
N SER A 18 16.46 15.47 -8.43
CA SER A 18 16.80 16.30 -9.60
C SER A 18 16.48 17.78 -9.42
N MET A 19 15.59 18.13 -8.49
CA MET A 19 15.28 19.51 -8.11
C MET A 19 16.27 20.09 -7.08
N GLY A 20 17.31 19.35 -6.69
CA GLY A 20 18.31 19.76 -5.70
C GLY A 20 17.87 19.58 -4.25
N VAL A 21 16.67 19.05 -4.00
CA VAL A 21 16.15 18.77 -2.67
C VAL A 21 16.90 17.58 -2.04
N LYS A 22 17.25 17.72 -0.76
CA LYS A 22 18.03 16.72 -0.01
C LYS A 22 17.28 16.12 1.19
N MET A 23 16.14 16.69 1.57
CA MET A 23 15.34 16.24 2.71
C MET A 23 13.86 16.41 2.41
N VAL A 24 13.04 15.43 2.82
CA VAL A 24 11.57 15.47 2.74
C VAL A 24 10.94 15.06 4.06
N LEU A 25 9.81 15.67 4.39
CA LEU A 25 8.94 15.28 5.49
C LEU A 25 7.84 14.37 4.94
N LEU A 26 7.63 13.19 5.54
CA LEU A 26 6.52 12.29 5.18
C LEU A 26 5.66 11.97 6.39
N GLY A 27 4.36 11.75 6.15
CA GLY A 27 3.32 11.45 7.15
C GLY A 27 3.20 9.98 7.56
N GLU A 28 4.26 9.19 7.38
CA GLU A 28 4.24 7.77 7.77
C GLU A 28 4.02 7.62 9.28
N GLY A 29 3.25 6.62 9.70
CA GLY A 29 2.98 6.33 11.11
C GLY A 29 1.70 6.97 11.67
N SER A 30 1.11 7.95 10.99
CA SER A 30 -0.09 8.63 11.48
C SER A 30 -1.30 7.68 11.50
N ASP A 31 -1.50 6.89 10.46
CA ASP A 31 -2.62 5.93 10.40
C ASP A 31 -2.45 4.78 11.42
N GLU A 32 -1.22 4.40 11.75
CA GLU A 32 -0.93 3.44 12.81
C GLU A 32 -1.14 3.99 14.22
N ILE A 33 -0.87 5.28 14.43
CA ILE A 33 -1.09 5.95 15.73
C ILE A 33 -2.57 6.22 15.96
N PHE A 34 -3.29 6.68 14.94
CA PHE A 34 -4.67 7.17 15.08
C PHE A 34 -5.73 6.19 14.54
N GLY A 35 -5.33 5.02 14.04
CA GLY A 35 -6.26 4.05 13.45
C GLY A 35 -6.92 4.58 12.17
N GLY A 36 -6.14 5.20 11.29
CA GLY A 36 -6.63 5.86 10.07
C GLY A 36 -7.03 4.90 8.94
N TYR A 37 -6.66 3.62 9.05
CA TYR A 37 -7.04 2.62 8.05
C TYR A 37 -8.53 2.27 8.14
N PRO A 38 -9.23 2.06 7.01
CA PRO A 38 -10.68 1.83 7.01
C PRO A 38 -11.18 0.69 7.90
N TYR A 39 -10.36 -0.32 8.16
CA TYR A 39 -10.75 -1.47 8.99
C TYR A 39 -10.85 -1.17 10.48
N PHE A 40 -10.21 -0.10 10.95
CA PHE A 40 -10.37 0.33 12.32
C PHE A 40 -11.82 0.73 12.65
N HIS A 41 -12.64 1.07 11.64
CA HIS A 41 -14.09 1.26 11.81
C HIS A 41 -14.83 -0.02 12.19
N LYS A 42 -14.24 -1.19 11.94
CA LYS A 42 -14.80 -2.51 12.27
C LYS A 42 -14.21 -3.09 13.57
N ALA A 43 -13.36 -2.33 14.27
CA ALA A 43 -12.80 -2.77 15.55
C ALA A 43 -13.93 -3.11 16.56
N PRO A 44 -13.92 -4.29 17.20
CA PRO A 44 -15.01 -4.72 18.08
C PRO A 44 -15.20 -3.84 19.32
N ASN A 45 -14.11 -3.30 19.84
CA ASN A 45 -14.07 -2.49 21.06
C ASN A 45 -12.78 -1.63 21.10
N LYS A 46 -12.68 -0.74 22.10
CA LYS A 46 -11.57 0.22 22.24
C LYS A 46 -10.26 -0.48 22.60
N GLU A 47 -10.34 -1.58 23.33
CA GLU A 47 -9.20 -2.37 23.77
C GLU A 47 -8.52 -3.03 22.57
N GLU A 48 -9.30 -3.67 21.69
CA GLU A 48 -8.80 -4.27 20.45
C GLU A 48 -8.26 -3.23 19.45
N PHE A 49 -8.92 -2.08 19.33
CA PHE A 49 -8.40 -0.94 18.57
C PHE A 49 -7.02 -0.51 19.10
N HIS A 50 -6.89 -0.37 20.43
CA HIS A 50 -5.64 0.07 21.06
C HIS A 50 -4.53 -0.97 20.95
N GLU A 51 -4.86 -2.25 21.11
CA GLU A 51 -3.92 -3.36 20.92
C GLU A 51 -3.37 -3.37 19.48
N GLU A 52 -4.24 -3.20 18.48
CA GLU A 52 -3.85 -3.20 17.08
C GLU A 52 -2.97 -1.98 16.74
N THR A 53 -3.35 -0.77 17.15
CA THR A 53 -2.50 0.43 16.96
C THR A 53 -1.11 0.25 17.61
N CYS A 54 -1.05 -0.27 18.84
CA CYS A 54 0.21 -0.61 19.50
C CYS A 54 1.05 -1.61 18.71
N GLN A 55 0.42 -2.66 18.14
CA GLN A 55 1.13 -3.65 17.34
C GLN A 55 1.61 -3.06 16.01
N LYS A 56 0.79 -2.26 15.33
CA LYS A 56 1.15 -1.58 14.08
C LYS A 56 2.34 -0.64 14.28
N ILE A 57 2.36 0.16 15.34
CA ILE A 57 3.51 1.03 15.66
C ILE A 57 4.78 0.20 15.87
N LYS A 58 4.70 -0.92 16.60
CA LYS A 58 5.86 -1.81 16.82
C LYS A 58 6.37 -2.42 15.52
N ALA A 59 5.48 -2.76 14.59
CA ALA A 59 5.81 -3.36 13.31
C ALA A 59 6.17 -2.35 12.20
N LEU A 60 5.96 -1.05 12.43
CA LEU A 60 6.13 0.02 11.43
C LEU A 60 7.51 0.01 10.75
N HIS A 61 8.55 -0.38 11.51
CA HIS A 61 9.93 -0.50 11.02
C HIS A 61 10.14 -1.56 9.93
N LEU A 62 9.25 -2.56 9.81
CA LEU A 62 9.29 -3.60 8.78
C LEU A 62 8.52 -3.20 7.51
N TYR A 63 7.67 -2.18 7.61
CA TYR A 63 6.71 -1.81 6.57
C TYR A 63 6.95 -0.38 6.09
N ASP A 64 6.19 0.58 6.60
CA ASP A 64 6.09 1.94 6.12
C ASP A 64 7.37 2.74 6.35
N CYS A 65 8.00 2.61 7.52
CA CYS A 65 9.32 3.19 7.76
C CYS A 65 10.40 2.57 6.86
N LEU A 66 10.35 1.26 6.60
CA LEU A 66 11.29 0.59 5.71
C LEU A 66 11.16 1.12 4.29
N ARG A 67 9.92 1.20 3.78
CA ARG A 67 9.59 1.76 2.47
C ARG A 67 10.07 3.20 2.37
N ALA A 68 9.66 4.06 3.29
CA ALA A 68 9.97 5.49 3.29
C ALA A 68 11.48 5.72 3.30
N ASN A 69 12.18 5.05 4.21
CA ASN A 69 13.62 5.19 4.36
C ASN A 69 14.37 4.67 3.12
N LYS A 70 14.10 3.43 2.67
CA LYS A 70 14.87 2.81 1.58
C LYS A 70 14.57 3.45 0.21
N SER A 71 13.32 3.82 -0.05
CA SER A 71 12.92 4.43 -1.33
C SER A 71 13.51 5.82 -1.52
N THR A 72 13.56 6.63 -0.45
CA THR A 72 14.17 7.98 -0.48
C THR A 72 15.69 7.92 -0.46
N SER A 73 16.28 7.04 0.37
CA SER A 73 17.73 6.88 0.49
C SER A 73 18.37 6.38 -0.81
N ALA A 74 17.65 5.61 -1.64
CA ALA A 74 18.14 5.18 -2.94
C ALA A 74 18.49 6.35 -3.89
N TRP A 75 17.97 7.55 -3.63
CA TRP A 75 18.28 8.78 -4.36
C TRP A 75 18.97 9.84 -3.49
N HIS A 76 19.57 9.43 -2.36
CA HIS A 76 20.28 10.32 -1.43
C HIS A 76 19.40 11.48 -0.93
N ILE A 77 18.17 11.16 -0.55
CA ILE A 77 17.23 12.06 0.14
C ILE A 77 17.07 11.56 1.57
N LEU A 78 17.23 12.45 2.53
CA LEU A 78 16.92 12.20 3.93
C LEU A 78 15.40 12.25 4.13
N TYR A 79 14.82 11.16 4.61
CA TYR A 79 13.46 11.14 5.11
C TYR A 79 13.42 11.58 6.58
N ARG A 80 12.45 12.43 6.92
CA ARG A 80 12.07 12.76 8.30
C ARG A 80 10.60 12.45 8.49
N GLN A 81 10.30 11.68 9.53
CA GLN A 81 8.93 11.43 9.95
C GLN A 81 8.33 12.73 10.49
N LYS A 82 7.08 13.00 10.11
CA LYS A 82 6.26 14.04 10.71
C LYS A 82 4.92 13.44 11.05
N GLU A 83 4.75 13.11 12.33
CA GLU A 83 3.66 12.32 12.90
C GLU A 83 2.28 12.99 12.79
N GLN A 84 2.23 14.25 12.37
CA GLN A 84 1.02 15.07 12.31
C GLN A 84 0.32 15.06 10.94
N PHE A 85 0.82 14.31 9.97
CA PHE A 85 0.17 14.14 8.67
C PHE A 85 -0.14 12.66 8.47
N SER A 86 -1.36 12.31 8.04
CA SER A 86 -1.68 10.99 7.46
C SER A 86 -0.77 10.73 6.26
N ASP A 87 -0.58 9.47 5.85
CA ASP A 87 0.28 9.12 4.74
C ASP A 87 -0.19 9.87 3.46
N GLY A 88 0.50 10.98 3.15
CA GLY A 88 0.05 11.92 2.12
C GLY A 88 0.11 11.40 0.68
N VAL A 89 0.26 10.08 0.48
CA VAL A 89 -0.01 9.44 -0.80
C VAL A 89 -1.53 9.38 -0.97
N GLY A 90 -2.13 10.54 -1.25
CA GLY A 90 -3.54 10.63 -1.56
C GLY A 90 -3.90 9.59 -2.62
N TYR A 91 -4.98 8.85 -2.39
CA TYR A 91 -5.50 7.86 -3.34
C TYR A 91 -5.76 8.46 -4.74
N SER A 92 -5.98 9.78 -4.78
CA SER A 92 -6.07 10.61 -5.99
C SER A 92 -4.81 10.64 -6.85
N TRP A 93 -3.64 10.22 -6.36
CA TRP A 93 -2.45 10.13 -7.21
C TRP A 93 -2.53 8.92 -8.16
N ILE A 94 -3.16 7.82 -7.73
CA ILE A 94 -3.41 6.67 -8.60
C ILE A 94 -4.46 7.03 -9.63
N ASP A 95 -5.49 7.77 -9.22
CA ASP A 95 -6.51 8.28 -10.14
C ASP A 95 -5.97 9.38 -11.06
N GLY A 96 -5.07 10.23 -10.57
CA GLY A 96 -4.36 11.24 -11.37
C GLY A 96 -3.34 10.60 -12.33
N LEU A 97 -2.71 9.48 -11.96
CA LEU A 97 -1.94 8.67 -12.89
C LEU A 97 -2.82 7.99 -13.93
N LYS A 98 -4.00 7.47 -13.54
CA LYS A 98 -5.00 6.95 -14.49
C LYS A 98 -5.37 8.05 -15.49
N GLU A 99 -5.72 9.23 -15.00
CA GLU A 99 -6.15 10.36 -15.82
C GLU A 99 -5.03 10.88 -16.72
N HIS A 100 -3.81 11.06 -16.20
CA HIS A 100 -2.66 11.48 -17.00
C HIS A 100 -2.27 10.42 -18.05
N ALA A 101 -2.33 9.13 -17.71
CA ALA A 101 -2.11 8.05 -18.66
C ALA A 101 -3.21 8.00 -19.75
N ASN A 102 -4.47 8.25 -19.38
CA ASN A 102 -5.60 8.34 -20.30
C ASN A 102 -5.51 9.59 -21.20
N GLN A 103 -4.91 10.69 -20.72
CA GLN A 103 -4.64 11.88 -21.54
C GLN A 103 -3.48 11.67 -22.52
N GLN A 104 -2.53 10.77 -22.23
CA GLN A 104 -1.40 10.44 -23.11
C GLN A 104 -1.66 9.28 -24.08
N SER A 105 -2.76 8.53 -23.92
CA SER A 105 -3.06 7.36 -24.76
C SER A 105 -4.54 7.31 -25.05
N SER A 106 -4.93 7.41 -26.33
CA SER A 106 -6.30 7.27 -26.82
C SER A 106 -6.81 5.81 -26.75
N ILE A 107 -6.68 5.15 -25.60
CA ILE A 107 -7.20 3.80 -25.35
C ILE A 107 -7.64 3.72 -23.89
N ASP A 108 -8.95 3.60 -23.69
CA ASP A 108 -9.59 3.26 -22.42
C ASP A 108 -9.11 1.89 -21.92
N ALA A 109 -8.11 1.84 -21.03
CA ALA A 109 -7.82 0.66 -20.21
C ALA A 109 -6.74 0.99 -19.17
N ILE A 110 -6.93 0.50 -17.94
CA ILE A 110 -5.93 0.19 -16.88
C ILE A 110 -4.58 0.95 -17.01
N PRO A 111 -4.15 1.76 -16.02
CA PRO A 111 -2.89 2.51 -16.08
C PRO A 111 -1.78 1.68 -16.70
N TRP A 112 -1.11 2.21 -17.72
CA TRP A 112 -0.12 1.46 -18.50
C TRP A 112 0.92 0.76 -17.61
N PHE A 113 1.23 1.36 -16.45
CA PHE A 113 2.05 0.73 -15.40
C PHE A 113 1.43 -0.53 -14.78
N LEU A 114 0.15 -0.51 -14.40
CA LEU A 114 -0.57 -1.69 -13.88
C LEU A 114 -0.76 -2.74 -14.97
N LEU A 115 -1.11 -2.35 -16.19
CA LEU A 115 -1.28 -3.29 -17.30
C LEU A 115 0.05 -3.93 -17.68
N PHE A 116 1.11 -3.14 -17.82
CA PHE A 116 2.45 -3.64 -18.11
C PHE A 116 2.96 -4.55 -16.99
N PHE A 117 2.77 -4.18 -15.73
CA PHE A 117 3.19 -4.99 -14.59
C PHE A 117 2.44 -6.33 -14.51
N THR A 118 1.11 -6.32 -14.68
CA THR A 118 0.29 -7.55 -14.69
C THR A 118 0.66 -8.44 -15.88
N LEU A 119 0.74 -7.89 -17.08
CA LEU A 119 1.13 -8.64 -18.29
C LEU A 119 2.55 -9.20 -18.18
N GLN A 120 3.49 -8.43 -17.62
CA GLN A 120 4.86 -8.87 -17.42
C GLN A 120 4.96 -9.93 -16.31
N THR A 121 4.07 -9.90 -15.32
CA THR A 121 3.96 -10.93 -14.30
C THR A 121 3.43 -12.21 -14.89
N ASP A 122 2.32 -12.16 -15.64
CA ASP A 122 1.74 -13.34 -16.31
C ASP A 122 2.68 -13.96 -17.33
N ARG A 123 3.53 -13.14 -17.99
CA ARG A 123 4.55 -13.63 -18.91
C ARG A 123 5.69 -14.37 -18.20
N GLN A 124 6.07 -13.94 -16.99
CA GLN A 124 7.22 -14.47 -16.27
C GLN A 124 6.87 -15.58 -15.27
N VAL A 125 5.63 -15.60 -14.78
CA VAL A 125 5.16 -16.58 -13.79
C VAL A 125 3.96 -17.32 -14.37
N THR A 126 4.19 -18.59 -14.71
CA THR A 126 3.14 -19.47 -15.22
C THR A 126 2.29 -20.05 -14.08
N ASP A 127 1.08 -20.52 -14.39
CA ASP A 127 0.21 -21.17 -13.40
C ASP A 127 0.86 -22.44 -12.83
N GLY A 128 1.63 -23.17 -13.64
CA GLY A 128 2.41 -24.33 -13.18
C GLY A 128 3.48 -23.95 -12.16
N MET A 129 4.17 -22.81 -12.34
CA MET A 129 5.14 -22.33 -11.35
C MET A 129 4.46 -21.99 -10.02
N LEU A 130 3.27 -21.40 -10.06
CA LEU A 130 2.51 -21.07 -8.85
C LEU A 130 1.99 -22.35 -8.15
N LEU A 131 1.50 -23.33 -8.92
CA LEU A 131 1.06 -24.63 -8.39
C LEU A 131 2.16 -25.34 -7.59
N HIS A 132 3.41 -25.23 -8.06
CA HIS A 132 4.57 -25.84 -7.42
C HIS A 132 5.36 -24.89 -6.51
N ALA A 133 4.81 -23.71 -6.19
CA ALA A 133 5.51 -22.68 -5.42
C ALA A 133 6.02 -23.18 -4.07
N ASN A 134 5.28 -24.07 -3.40
CA ASN A 134 5.65 -24.62 -2.10
C ASN A 134 6.92 -25.48 -2.13
N TYR A 135 7.24 -26.11 -3.26
CA TYR A 135 8.47 -26.89 -3.42
C TYR A 135 9.69 -26.00 -3.63
N VAL A 136 9.49 -24.83 -4.25
CA VAL A 136 10.56 -23.87 -4.55
C VAL A 136 10.79 -22.92 -3.36
N TYR A 137 9.70 -22.48 -2.73
CA TYR A 137 9.67 -21.52 -1.63
C TYR A 137 8.83 -22.08 -0.48
N PRO A 138 9.37 -23.02 0.32
CA PRO A 138 8.63 -23.63 1.43
C PRO A 138 8.35 -22.66 2.59
N GLU A 139 9.21 -21.66 2.77
CA GLU A 139 9.01 -20.58 3.73
C GLU A 139 8.36 -19.38 3.02
N ASN A 140 7.27 -18.86 3.60
CA ASN A 140 6.49 -17.74 3.04
C ASN A 140 6.11 -18.00 1.56
N THR A 141 5.48 -19.14 1.32
CA THR A 141 5.07 -19.61 0.00
C THR A 141 4.21 -18.55 -0.71
N PRO A 142 4.61 -18.05 -1.89
CA PRO A 142 3.80 -17.11 -2.64
C PRO A 142 2.47 -17.71 -3.07
N THR A 143 1.37 -17.04 -2.77
CA THR A 143 0.00 -17.46 -3.12
C THR A 143 -0.54 -16.79 -4.38
N THR A 144 0.18 -15.79 -4.91
CA THR A 144 -0.17 -15.08 -6.16
C THR A 144 1.04 -15.01 -7.07
N LYS A 145 0.80 -14.87 -8.39
CA LYS A 145 1.89 -14.71 -9.38
C LYS A 145 2.76 -13.49 -9.12
N GLU A 146 2.13 -12.38 -8.69
CA GLU A 146 2.85 -11.16 -8.32
C GLU A 146 3.80 -11.41 -7.13
N ALA A 147 3.31 -12.06 -6.07
CA ALA A 147 4.15 -12.41 -4.93
C ALA A 147 5.30 -13.34 -5.34
N TYR A 148 5.03 -14.28 -6.26
CA TYR A 148 6.05 -15.19 -6.80
C TYR A 148 7.13 -14.43 -7.57
N LEU A 149 6.74 -13.47 -8.42
CA LEU A 149 7.68 -12.63 -9.16
C LEU A 149 8.57 -11.83 -8.20
N TYR A 150 7.97 -11.17 -7.20
CA TYR A 150 8.73 -10.43 -6.19
C TYR A 150 9.68 -11.35 -5.42
N ARG A 151 9.24 -12.54 -5.03
CA ARG A 151 10.08 -13.52 -4.34
C ARG A 151 11.25 -13.98 -5.21
N THR A 152 11.02 -14.20 -6.51
CA THR A 152 12.06 -14.55 -7.48
C THR A 152 13.13 -13.46 -7.57
N ILE A 153 12.71 -12.19 -7.68
CA ILE A 153 13.61 -11.04 -7.71
C ILE A 153 14.37 -10.91 -6.38
N PHE A 154 13.68 -11.09 -5.25
CA PHE A 154 14.29 -11.04 -3.93
C PHE A 154 15.41 -12.07 -3.78
N GLU A 155 15.17 -13.34 -4.10
CA GLU A 155 16.17 -14.42 -3.97
C GLU A 155 17.36 -14.23 -4.92
N LYS A 156 17.14 -13.61 -6.09
CA LYS A 156 18.22 -13.24 -7.02
C LYS A 156 19.21 -12.26 -6.39
N HIS A 157 18.73 -11.33 -5.56
CA HIS A 157 19.57 -10.33 -4.88
C HIS A 157 20.01 -10.77 -3.47
N PHE A 158 19.20 -11.59 -2.79
CA PHE A 158 19.37 -11.99 -1.40
C PHE A 158 19.18 -13.50 -1.23
N SER A 159 20.18 -14.28 -1.67
CA SER A 159 20.11 -15.74 -1.73
C SER A 159 20.26 -16.48 -0.38
N LYS A 160 20.50 -15.75 0.72
CA LYS A 160 20.75 -16.35 2.04
C LYS A 160 19.44 -16.55 2.81
N ASN A 161 19.32 -17.68 3.50
CA ASN A 161 18.18 -17.98 4.39
C ASN A 161 17.94 -16.85 5.41
N ALA A 162 19.01 -16.30 6.00
CA ALA A 162 18.90 -15.20 6.96
C ALA A 162 18.17 -13.96 6.39
N ALA A 163 18.31 -13.67 5.09
CA ALA A 163 17.60 -12.56 4.46
C ALA A 163 16.09 -12.85 4.35
N ARG A 164 15.72 -14.10 4.05
CA ARG A 164 14.31 -14.51 3.96
C ARG A 164 13.59 -14.32 5.29
N SER A 165 14.24 -14.69 6.40
CA SER A 165 13.68 -14.56 7.75
C SER A 165 13.45 -13.11 8.19
N THR A 166 14.03 -12.12 7.49
CA THR A 166 13.77 -10.70 7.75
C THR A 166 12.49 -10.18 7.10
N VAL A 167 11.91 -10.93 6.16
CA VAL A 167 10.66 -10.55 5.50
C VAL A 167 9.51 -11.17 6.28
N PRO A 168 8.64 -10.36 6.92
CA PRO A 168 7.51 -10.89 7.67
C PRO A 168 6.58 -11.69 6.77
N GLY A 169 6.13 -12.83 7.29
CA GLY A 169 5.19 -13.73 6.61
C GLY A 169 3.83 -13.78 7.30
N GLY A 170 2.91 -14.51 6.68
CA GLY A 170 1.56 -14.75 7.20
C GLY A 170 0.47 -13.87 6.57
N PRO A 171 -0.81 -14.13 6.90
CA PRO A 171 -1.93 -13.32 6.43
C PRO A 171 -1.79 -11.89 6.94
N SER A 172 -1.78 -10.92 6.03
CA SER A 172 -1.77 -9.49 6.38
C SER A 172 -2.40 -8.68 5.26
N VAL A 173 -3.26 -7.73 5.66
CA VAL A 173 -3.90 -6.74 4.77
C VAL A 173 -3.56 -5.37 5.35
N ALA A 174 -3.05 -4.43 4.55
CA ALA A 174 -2.63 -3.13 5.06
C ALA A 174 -1.64 -3.19 6.25
N CYS A 175 -0.76 -4.20 6.29
CA CYS A 175 0.14 -4.47 7.42
C CYS A 175 -0.59 -4.73 8.75
N SER A 176 -1.86 -5.13 8.70
CA SER A 176 -2.65 -5.49 9.88
C SER A 176 -2.18 -6.82 10.47
N THR A 177 -2.57 -7.04 11.72
CA THR A 177 -2.43 -8.36 12.36
C THR A 177 -3.46 -9.35 11.81
N ALA A 178 -3.21 -10.64 12.02
CA ALA A 178 -4.19 -11.68 11.68
C ALA A 178 -5.52 -11.49 12.42
N LYS A 179 -5.48 -11.04 13.68
CA LYS A 179 -6.66 -10.72 14.50
C LYS A 179 -7.50 -9.61 13.86
N ALA A 180 -6.86 -8.56 13.33
CA ALA A 180 -7.55 -7.48 12.65
C ALA A 180 -8.18 -7.90 11.31
N VAL A 181 -7.65 -8.92 10.64
CA VAL A 181 -8.29 -9.49 9.44
C VAL A 181 -9.64 -10.15 9.78
N GLU A 182 -9.82 -10.64 11.01
CA GLU A 182 -11.06 -11.27 11.47
C GLU A 182 -12.18 -10.26 11.77
N TRP A 183 -11.86 -8.97 11.93
CA TRP A 183 -12.86 -7.92 12.16
C TRP A 183 -13.77 -7.69 10.96
N ASP A 184 -13.40 -8.18 9.78
CA ASP A 184 -14.18 -8.04 8.56
C ASP A 184 -14.32 -9.36 7.79
N ALA A 185 -15.52 -9.94 7.81
CA ALA A 185 -15.83 -11.15 7.05
C ALA A 185 -15.65 -10.96 5.54
N GLU A 186 -15.76 -9.74 5.00
CA GLU A 186 -15.52 -9.46 3.58
C GLU A 186 -14.03 -9.47 3.22
N TRP A 187 -13.15 -9.18 4.18
CA TRP A 187 -11.69 -9.22 4.00
C TRP A 187 -11.15 -10.63 3.92
N SER A 188 -11.74 -11.56 4.67
CA SER A 188 -11.38 -12.98 4.57
C SER A 188 -11.52 -13.54 3.14
N LYS A 189 -12.35 -12.91 2.31
CA LYS A 189 -12.66 -13.31 0.93
C LYS A 189 -11.85 -12.55 -0.11
N ASN A 190 -11.02 -11.57 0.29
CA ASN A 190 -10.33 -10.70 -0.64
C ASN A 190 -8.80 -10.81 -0.54
N PRO A 191 -8.12 -11.30 -1.59
CA PRO A 191 -6.68 -11.51 -1.56
C PRO A 191 -5.86 -10.21 -1.78
N ASP A 192 -6.48 -9.04 -1.94
CA ASP A 192 -5.71 -7.80 -2.15
C ASP A 192 -5.02 -7.32 -0.85
N PRO A 193 -3.68 -7.39 -0.77
CA PRO A 193 -2.96 -7.06 0.47
C PRO A 193 -2.97 -5.56 0.79
N SER A 194 -3.55 -4.71 -0.07
CA SER A 194 -3.62 -3.26 0.15
C SER A 194 -4.87 -2.78 0.88
N GLY A 195 -5.86 -3.66 1.11
CA GLY A 195 -7.10 -3.31 1.81
C GLY A 195 -8.07 -2.45 0.98
N ARG A 196 -7.73 -2.12 -0.28
CA ARG A 196 -8.57 -1.32 -1.20
C ARG A 196 -9.90 -1.96 -1.54
N ALA A 197 -9.96 -3.28 -1.39
CA ALA A 197 -11.02 -4.08 -1.95
C ALA A 197 -12.14 -4.41 -0.92
N SER A 198 -12.15 -3.73 0.24
CA SER A 198 -13.39 -3.45 0.97
C SER A 198 -14.19 -2.40 0.20
N LEU A 199 -15.06 -2.90 -0.67
CA LEU A 199 -15.92 -2.15 -1.58
C LEU A 199 -16.81 -1.14 -0.84
N GLY A 200 -16.72 0.14 -1.22
CA GLY A 200 -17.76 1.16 -0.91
C GLY A 200 -17.28 2.44 -0.21
N VAL A 201 -16.26 2.37 0.65
CA VAL A 201 -15.83 3.53 1.46
C VAL A 201 -15.22 4.67 0.63
N HIS A 202 -14.50 4.35 -0.44
CA HIS A 202 -13.95 5.38 -1.33
C HIS A 202 -15.01 5.99 -2.25
N VAL A 203 -16.01 5.19 -2.70
CA VAL A 203 -17.11 5.69 -3.55
C VAL A 203 -18.00 6.66 -2.75
N ALA A 204 -18.31 6.31 -1.50
CA ALA A 204 -19.07 7.17 -0.59
C ALA A 204 -18.38 8.53 -0.33
N ALA A 205 -17.04 8.57 -0.30
CA ALA A 205 -16.30 9.83 -0.15
C ALA A 205 -16.46 10.77 -1.36
N TYR A 206 -16.58 10.22 -2.58
CA TYR A 206 -16.85 11.02 -3.78
C TYR A 206 -18.31 11.50 -3.83
N GLU A 207 -19.26 10.68 -3.38
CA GLU A 207 -20.68 11.05 -3.30
C GLU A 207 -20.92 12.14 -2.23
N ALA A 208 -20.34 12.00 -1.04
CA ALA A 208 -20.45 13.01 0.03
C ALA A 208 -19.78 14.35 -0.34
N ALA A 209 -18.68 14.32 -1.11
CA ALA A 209 -18.01 15.53 -1.60
C ALA A 209 -18.78 16.22 -2.74
N ALA A 210 -19.61 15.49 -3.48
CA ALA A 210 -20.51 16.05 -4.48
C ALA A 210 -21.69 16.77 -3.81
N ASP A 211 -22.29 16.15 -2.78
CA ASP A 211 -23.42 16.72 -2.03
C ASP A 211 -23.07 18.01 -1.27
N ALA A 212 -21.85 18.10 -0.75
CA ALA A 212 -21.35 19.29 -0.07
C ALA A 212 -21.13 20.50 -1.00
N LYS A 213 -20.96 20.28 -2.31
CA LYS A 213 -20.81 21.35 -3.31
C LYS A 213 -22.16 21.88 -3.81
N THR A 214 -23.26 21.14 -3.61
CA THR A 214 -24.62 21.53 -4.02
C THR A 214 -25.43 22.22 -2.92
N ALA A 215 -24.93 22.26 -1.69
CA ALA A 215 -25.62 22.95 -0.58
C ALA A 215 -25.33 24.46 -0.60
N GLU A 216 -26.26 25.25 -1.16
CA GLU A 216 -26.24 26.70 -1.02
C GLU A 216 -26.29 27.13 0.46
N PRO A 217 -25.56 28.19 0.86
CA PRO A 217 -25.63 28.71 2.21
C PRO A 217 -27.03 29.30 2.48
N LYS A 218 -27.76 28.70 3.42
CA LYS A 218 -28.98 29.32 3.94
C LYS A 218 -28.59 30.60 4.69
N ASN A 219 -28.87 31.74 4.09
CA ASN A 219 -28.84 33.04 4.76
C ASN A 219 -29.79 32.99 5.97
N GLY A 220 -29.21 32.85 7.16
CA GLY A 220 -29.90 33.11 8.42
C GLY A 220 -29.91 34.61 8.67
N THR A 221 -31.10 35.21 8.60
CA THR A 221 -31.34 36.56 9.10
C THR A 221 -31.23 36.57 10.62
N LEU A 222 -30.68 37.66 11.15
CA LEU A 222 -30.48 38.00 12.58
C LEU A 222 -31.68 37.67 13.49
#